data_AF-V7EP90-F1
#
_entry.id   AF-V7EP90-F1
#
_cell.length_a   1.000
_cell.length_b   1.000
_cell.length_c   1.000
_cell.angle_alpha   90.00
_cell.angle_beta   90.00
_cell.angle_gamma   90.00
#
_symmetry.space_group_name_H-M   'P 1'
#
loop_
_entity.id
_entity.type
_entity.pdbx_description
1 polymer ?
#
loop_
_entity_poly.entity_id
_entity_poly.type
_entity_poly.pdbx_seq_one_letter_code
_entity_poly.pdbx_strand_id
1 'polypeptide(L)'
;MHDLAELERRISAALARIGTGIESLHAAPPADTAPASDDSGGEVAQLRAALDAEQQTTAALRAELAAARAAAPPEAGEAALRARIDQMTRQLDVQGLEMHRMRKMIVQLRENLRGMRRSQAANLADPEQINRAMMAELEAMRVTRLSEVAELDEILTELTPLIREEPADA
;
A
#
# COMPACT_ATOMS: atom_id res chain seq x y z
N MET A 1 30.91 28.54 62.06
CA MET A 1 32.36 28.25 62.22
C MET A 1 32.70 26.77 62.06
N HIS A 2 31.76 25.82 62.27
CA HIS A 2 32.02 24.38 62.06
C HIS A 2 32.17 24.00 60.58
N ASP A 3 31.41 24.65 59.69
CA ASP A 3 31.45 24.36 58.24
C ASP A 3 32.80 24.68 57.59
N LEU A 4 33.50 25.72 58.08
CA LEU A 4 34.81 26.09 57.55
C LEU A 4 35.86 25.02 57.86
N ALA A 5 35.84 24.47 59.08
CA ALA A 5 36.75 23.40 59.50
C ALA A 5 36.48 22.07 58.78
N GLU A 6 35.23 21.83 58.37
CA GLU A 6 34.86 20.67 57.55
C GLU A 6 35.30 20.84 56.09
N LEU A 7 35.13 22.04 55.53
CA LEU A 7 35.62 22.39 54.20
C LEU A 7 37.15 22.31 54.13
N GLU A 8 37.87 22.82 55.13
CA GLU A 8 39.33 22.68 55.21
C GLU A 8 39.76 21.21 55.25
N ARG A 9 39.09 20.37 56.07
CA ARG A 9 39.37 18.93 56.11
C ARG A 9 39.15 18.25 54.75
N ARG A 10 38.08 18.61 54.04
CA ARG A 10 37.77 18.06 52.70
C ARG A 10 38.77 18.54 51.65
N ILE A 11 39.19 19.80 51.70
CA ILE A 11 40.19 20.36 50.79
C ILE A 11 41.55 19.70 51.03
N SER A 12 41.99 19.55 52.28
CA SER A 12 43.25 18.85 52.59
C SER A 12 43.23 17.39 52.13
N ALA A 13 42.10 16.69 52.29
CA ALA A 13 41.94 15.32 51.79
C ALA A 13 41.98 15.25 50.26
N ALA A 14 41.35 16.21 49.56
CA ALA A 14 41.38 16.28 48.10
C ALA A 14 42.79 16.58 47.58
N LEU A 15 43.51 17.51 48.21
CA LEU A 15 44.89 17.85 47.85
C LEU A 15 45.85 16.69 48.10
N ALA A 16 45.70 15.96 49.21
CA ALA A 16 46.49 14.75 49.47
C ALA A 16 46.25 13.67 48.39
N ARG A 17 45.00 13.50 47.96
CA ARG A 17 44.63 12.55 46.89
C ARG A 17 45.22 12.93 45.53
N ILE A 18 45.21 14.22 45.21
CA ILE A 18 45.85 14.75 44.00
C ILE A 18 47.38 14.57 44.09
N GLY A 19 47.98 14.86 45.25
CA GLY A 19 49.40 14.62 45.51
C GLY A 19 49.78 13.16 45.29
N THR A 20 49.02 12.21 45.84
CA THR A 20 49.24 10.78 45.59
C THR A 20 49.01 10.38 44.13
N GLY A 21 48.06 11.02 43.44
CA GLY A 21 47.81 10.80 42.02
C GLY A 21 48.95 11.28 41.14
N ILE A 22 49.52 12.46 41.44
CA ILE A 22 50.68 13.01 40.75
C ILE A 22 51.92 12.17 41.04
N GLU A 23 52.13 11.77 42.30
CA GLU A 23 53.24 10.88 42.67
C GLU A 23 53.09 9.53 41.97
N SER A 24 51.86 8.99 41.81
CA SER A 24 51.63 7.76 41.04
C SER A 24 51.89 7.92 39.54
N LEU A 25 51.65 9.12 38.99
CA LEU A 25 51.93 9.44 37.58
C LEU A 25 53.41 9.73 37.34
N HIS A 26 54.14 10.16 38.38
CA HIS A 26 55.57 10.43 38.36
C HIS A 26 56.42 9.19 38.71
N ALA A 27 55.89 8.31 39.58
CA ALA A 27 56.45 7.00 39.91
C ALA A 27 56.04 5.92 38.89
N ALA A 28 55.04 6.20 38.05
CA ALA A 28 54.97 5.55 36.75
C ALA A 28 56.29 5.88 36.04
N PRO A 29 57.11 4.87 35.71
CA PRO A 29 58.40 5.10 35.08
C PRO A 29 58.19 5.94 33.81
N PRO A 30 59.17 6.77 33.39
CA PRO A 30 59.11 7.32 32.05
C PRO A 30 58.85 6.15 31.12
N ALA A 31 57.92 6.33 30.19
CA ALA A 31 57.83 5.49 29.01
C ALA A 31 59.14 5.70 28.22
N ASP A 32 60.25 5.13 28.74
CA ASP A 32 61.21 4.48 27.89
C ASP A 32 60.39 3.60 26.97
N THR A 33 60.69 3.74 25.69
CA THR A 33 60.19 2.99 24.56
C THR A 33 60.33 1.48 24.76
N ALA A 34 59.53 0.91 25.66
CA ALA A 34 58.95 -0.41 25.43
C ALA A 34 57.90 -0.17 24.35
N PRO A 35 57.87 -1.00 23.29
CA PRO A 35 56.99 -0.76 22.16
C PRO A 35 55.59 -0.56 22.70
N ALA A 36 54.91 0.50 22.24
CA ALA A 36 53.46 0.55 22.29
C ALA A 36 53.02 -0.85 21.89
N SER A 37 52.43 -1.57 22.84
CA SER A 37 52.08 -2.97 22.69
C SER A 37 51.46 -3.14 21.30
N ASP A 38 51.97 -4.12 20.55
CA ASP A 38 51.47 -4.55 19.23
C ASP A 38 49.94 -4.81 19.20
N ASP A 39 49.26 -4.66 20.34
CA ASP A 39 47.83 -4.69 20.58
C ASP A 39 47.03 -3.72 19.70
N SER A 40 47.46 -2.46 19.49
CA SER A 40 46.73 -1.55 18.58
C SER A 40 46.84 -1.97 17.11
N GLY A 41 47.94 -2.60 16.71
CA GLY A 41 48.09 -3.19 15.37
C GLY A 41 47.23 -4.46 15.22
N GLY A 42 47.16 -5.27 16.28
CA GLY A 42 46.31 -6.46 16.37
C GLY A 42 44.83 -6.14 16.36
N GLU A 43 44.39 -5.10 17.07
CA GLU A 43 43.00 -4.63 17.13
C GLU A 43 42.58 -4.03 15.78
N VAL A 44 43.44 -3.25 15.12
CA VAL A 44 43.21 -2.78 13.75
C VAL A 44 43.16 -3.94 12.75
N ALA A 45 43.99 -4.98 12.91
CA ALA A 45 43.95 -6.17 12.06
C ALA A 45 42.66 -6.98 12.29
N GLN A 46 42.20 -7.13 13.54
CA GLN A 46 40.94 -7.77 13.87
C GLN A 46 39.73 -7.00 13.33
N LEU A 47 39.71 -5.68 13.48
CA LEU A 47 38.65 -4.82 12.93
C LEU A 47 38.62 -4.86 11.40
N ARG A 48 39.78 -4.91 10.74
CA ARG A 48 39.85 -5.09 9.27
C ARG A 48 39.33 -6.46 8.85
N ALA A 49 39.71 -7.53 9.55
CA ALA A 49 39.19 -8.86 9.28
C ALA A 49 37.67 -8.96 9.50
N ALA A 50 37.14 -8.28 10.53
CA ALA A 50 35.70 -8.20 10.77
C ALA A 50 34.98 -7.39 9.68
N LEU A 51 35.56 -6.28 9.24
CA LEU A 51 35.04 -5.47 8.14
C LEU A 51 35.03 -6.25 6.82
N ASP A 52 36.10 -6.98 6.51
CA ASP A 52 36.19 -7.82 5.32
C ASP A 52 35.16 -8.96 5.36
N ALA A 53 34.95 -9.57 6.53
CA ALA A 53 33.89 -10.56 6.73
C ALA A 53 32.49 -9.96 6.57
N GLU A 54 32.23 -8.76 7.10
CA GLU A 54 30.97 -8.04 6.91
C GLU A 54 30.76 -7.68 5.43
N GLN A 55 31.79 -7.21 4.74
CA GLN A 55 31.70 -6.91 3.31
C GLN A 55 31.40 -8.17 2.49
N GLN A 56 32.00 -9.31 2.83
CA GLN A 56 31.71 -10.59 2.18
C GLN A 56 30.27 -11.05 2.45
N THR A 57 29.78 -10.96 3.69
CA THR A 57 28.38 -11.31 4.01
C THR A 57 27.39 -10.38 3.33
N THR A 58 27.64 -9.07 3.30
CA THR A 58 26.78 -8.12 2.61
C THR A 58 26.81 -8.33 1.09
N ALA A 59 27.95 -8.71 0.51
CA ALA A 59 28.04 -9.08 -0.91
C ALA A 59 27.24 -10.35 -1.21
N ALA A 60 27.34 -11.38 -0.36
CA ALA A 60 26.57 -12.61 -0.48
C ALA A 60 25.06 -12.35 -0.36
N LEU A 61 24.62 -11.60 0.66
CA LEU A 61 23.21 -11.24 0.84
C LEU A 61 22.67 -10.38 -0.31
N ARG A 62 23.47 -9.47 -0.87
CA ARG A 62 23.09 -8.71 -2.06
C ARG A 62 22.94 -9.60 -3.29
N ALA A 63 23.83 -10.59 -3.47
CA ALA A 63 23.72 -11.56 -4.56
C ALA A 63 22.49 -12.46 -4.39
N GLU A 64 22.20 -12.92 -3.17
CA GLU A 64 20.98 -13.68 -2.85
C GLU A 64 19.71 -12.86 -3.10
N LEU A 65 19.67 -11.60 -2.67
CA LEU A 65 18.55 -10.70 -2.95
C LEU A 65 18.37 -10.43 -4.45
N ALA A 66 19.46 -10.26 -5.20
CA ALA A 66 19.40 -10.08 -6.65
C ALA A 66 18.87 -11.35 -7.34
N ALA A 67 19.32 -12.53 -6.92
CA ALA A 67 18.83 -13.81 -7.42
C ALA A 67 17.35 -14.04 -7.07
N ALA A 68 16.93 -13.72 -5.84
CA ALA A 68 15.55 -13.80 -5.40
C ALA A 68 14.63 -12.84 -6.17
N ARG A 69 15.08 -11.60 -6.44
CA ARG A 69 14.34 -10.63 -7.27
C ARG A 69 14.26 -11.04 -8.74
N ALA A 70 15.29 -11.69 -9.28
CA ALA A 70 15.27 -12.23 -10.63
C ALA A 70 14.37 -13.47 -10.77
N ALA A 71 14.24 -14.26 -9.71
CA ALA A 71 13.34 -15.42 -9.64
C ALA A 71 11.88 -15.04 -9.33
N ALA A 72 11.65 -13.90 -8.69
CA ALA A 72 10.31 -13.38 -8.46
C ALA A 72 9.63 -13.04 -9.81
N PRO A 73 8.35 -13.36 -9.99
CA PRO A 73 7.62 -12.93 -11.18
C PRO A 73 7.65 -11.40 -11.27
N PRO A 74 7.68 -10.84 -12.49
CA PRO A 74 7.78 -9.39 -12.65
C PRO A 74 6.61 -8.71 -11.92
N GLU A 75 6.87 -7.63 -11.19
CA GLU A 75 5.82 -6.82 -10.55
C GLU A 75 4.76 -6.33 -11.56
N ALA A 76 5.12 -6.31 -12.85
CA ALA A 76 4.18 -6.10 -13.95
C ALA A 76 2.99 -7.09 -13.94
N GLY A 77 3.21 -8.34 -13.52
CA GLY A 77 2.14 -9.34 -13.35
C GLY A 77 1.21 -9.03 -12.18
N GLU A 78 1.76 -8.61 -11.04
CA GLU A 78 0.93 -8.18 -9.89
C GLU A 78 0.15 -6.90 -10.20
N ALA A 79 0.79 -5.93 -10.85
CA ALA A 79 0.13 -4.69 -11.27
C ALA A 79 -0.99 -4.96 -12.28
N ALA A 80 -0.76 -5.83 -13.26
CA ALA A 80 -1.78 -6.25 -14.22
C ALA A 80 -2.93 -7.01 -13.56
N LEU A 81 -2.64 -7.90 -12.60
CA LEU A 81 -3.67 -8.60 -11.83
C LEU A 81 -4.49 -7.65 -10.96
N ARG A 82 -3.85 -6.68 -10.30
CA ARG A 82 -4.54 -5.62 -9.53
C ARG A 82 -5.44 -4.78 -10.43
N ALA A 83 -4.94 -4.34 -11.59
CA ALA A 83 -5.73 -3.59 -12.56
C ALA A 83 -6.95 -4.40 -13.05
N ARG A 84 -6.79 -5.71 -13.25
CA ARG A 84 -7.88 -6.60 -13.65
C ARG A 84 -8.90 -6.82 -12.53
N ILE A 85 -8.46 -6.92 -11.28
CA ILE A 85 -9.35 -6.98 -10.11
C ILE A 85 -10.16 -5.69 -10.00
N ASP A 86 -9.52 -4.53 -10.18
CA ASP A 86 -10.20 -3.24 -10.15
C ASP A 86 -11.23 -3.12 -11.27
N GLN A 87 -10.90 -3.57 -12.48
CA GLN A 87 -11.85 -3.63 -13.60
C GLN A 87 -13.04 -4.53 -13.28
N MET A 88 -12.81 -5.77 -12.82
CA MET A 88 -13.89 -6.69 -12.45
C MET A 88 -14.76 -6.15 -11.32
N THR A 89 -14.16 -5.44 -10.35
CA THR A 89 -14.89 -4.82 -9.24
C THR A 89 -15.84 -3.73 -9.76
N ARG A 90 -15.36 -2.86 -10.67
CA ARG A 90 -16.22 -1.84 -11.30
C ARG A 90 -17.35 -2.46 -12.11
N GLN A 91 -17.08 -3.54 -12.86
CA GLN A 91 -18.12 -4.26 -13.61
C GLN A 91 -19.18 -4.84 -12.66
N LEU A 92 -18.79 -5.42 -11.52
CA LEU A 92 -19.73 -5.91 -10.51
C LEU A 92 -20.58 -4.79 -9.91
N ASP A 93 -20.00 -3.61 -9.66
CA ASP A 93 -20.74 -2.46 -9.15
C ASP A 93 -21.80 -1.96 -10.16
N VAL A 94 -21.43 -1.87 -11.44
CA VAL A 94 -22.36 -1.49 -12.53
C VAL A 94 -23.50 -2.49 -12.63
N GLN A 95 -23.19 -3.79 -12.68
CA GLN A 95 -24.20 -4.86 -12.70
C GLN A 95 -25.10 -4.83 -11.45
N GLY A 96 -24.53 -4.50 -10.28
CA GLY A 96 -25.27 -4.32 -9.04
C GLY A 96 -26.32 -3.20 -9.11
N LEU A 97 -25.95 -2.07 -9.73
CA LEU A 97 -26.84 -0.93 -9.97
C LEU A 97 -27.95 -1.28 -10.97
N GLU A 98 -27.62 -1.96 -12.05
CA GLU A 98 -28.60 -2.45 -13.04
C GLU A 98 -29.61 -3.42 -12.42
N MET A 99 -29.14 -4.36 -11.60
CA MET A 99 -30.01 -5.29 -10.88
C MET A 99 -30.94 -4.55 -9.92
N HIS A 100 -30.46 -3.51 -9.23
CA HIS A 100 -31.32 -2.68 -8.38
C HIS A 100 -32.37 -1.92 -9.19
N ARG A 101 -31.97 -1.38 -10.35
CA ARG A 101 -32.86 -0.69 -11.29
C ARG A 101 -33.93 -1.62 -11.84
N MET A 102 -33.57 -2.83 -12.25
CA MET A 102 -34.49 -3.86 -12.73
C MET A 102 -35.50 -4.26 -11.65
N ARG A 103 -35.05 -4.43 -10.39
CA ARG A 103 -35.96 -4.67 -9.26
C ARG A 103 -36.97 -3.54 -9.07
N LYS A 104 -36.53 -2.28 -9.17
CA LYS A 104 -37.42 -1.11 -9.08
C LYS A 104 -38.46 -1.11 -10.20
N MET A 105 -38.04 -1.39 -11.44
CA MET A 105 -38.94 -1.52 -12.58
C MET A 105 -39.97 -2.64 -12.38
N ILE A 106 -39.56 -3.80 -11.86
CA ILE A 106 -40.48 -4.91 -11.56
C ILE A 106 -41.53 -4.52 -10.51
N VAL A 107 -41.14 -3.77 -9.47
CA VAL A 107 -42.07 -3.27 -8.45
C VAL A 107 -43.09 -2.31 -9.08
N GLN A 108 -42.63 -1.37 -9.89
CA GLN A 108 -43.48 -0.40 -10.58
C GLN A 108 -44.45 -1.08 -11.55
N LEU A 109 -43.99 -2.06 -12.33
CA LEU A 109 -44.84 -2.84 -13.23
C LEU A 109 -45.91 -3.62 -12.45
N ARG A 110 -45.55 -4.24 -11.33
CA ARG A 110 -46.50 -4.95 -10.46
C ARG A 110 -47.54 -4.00 -9.88
N GLU A 111 -47.15 -2.80 -9.49
CA GLU A 111 -48.09 -1.79 -8.99
C GLU A 111 -49.06 -1.32 -10.08
N ASN A 112 -48.55 -1.05 -11.29
CA ASN A 112 -49.38 -0.71 -12.46
C ASN A 112 -50.39 -1.82 -12.78
N LEU A 113 -49.95 -3.09 -12.81
CA LEU A 113 -50.83 -4.24 -13.03
C LEU A 113 -51.90 -4.37 -11.94
N ARG A 114 -51.55 -4.13 -10.66
CA ARG A 114 -52.54 -4.10 -9.56
C ARG A 114 -53.53 -2.94 -9.73
N GLY A 115 -53.07 -1.79 -10.21
CA GLY A 115 -53.92 -0.66 -10.55
C GLY A 115 -54.94 -1.03 -11.64
N MET A 116 -54.47 -1.57 -12.76
CA MET A 116 -55.30 -1.98 -13.89
C MET A 116 -56.29 -3.09 -13.53
N ARG A 117 -55.88 -4.07 -12.70
CA ARG A 117 -56.82 -5.10 -12.24
C ARG A 117 -57.94 -4.54 -11.36
N ARG A 118 -57.64 -3.55 -10.51
CA ARG A 118 -58.66 -2.89 -9.66
C ARG A 118 -59.65 -2.09 -10.49
N SER A 119 -59.19 -1.35 -11.49
CA SER A 119 -60.05 -0.56 -12.38
C SER A 119 -60.92 -1.45 -13.27
N GLN A 120 -60.35 -2.54 -13.82
CA GLN A 120 -61.12 -3.57 -14.54
C GLN A 120 -62.15 -4.27 -13.64
N ALA A 121 -61.80 -4.66 -12.41
CA ALA A 121 -62.74 -5.29 -11.49
C ALA A 121 -63.91 -4.38 -11.11
N ALA A 122 -63.71 -3.06 -11.13
CA ALA A 122 -64.73 -2.07 -10.90
C ALA A 122 -65.50 -1.66 -12.18
N ASN A 123 -65.19 -2.26 -13.35
CA ASN A 123 -65.67 -1.85 -14.68
C ASN A 123 -65.46 -0.35 -14.99
N LEU A 124 -64.49 0.27 -14.32
CA LEU A 124 -64.13 1.66 -14.51
C LEU A 124 -62.84 1.64 -15.33
N ALA A 125 -62.95 1.70 -16.65
CA ALA A 125 -61.78 1.99 -17.47
C ALA A 125 -61.33 3.43 -17.16
N ASP A 126 -60.15 3.57 -16.55
CA ASP A 126 -59.54 4.87 -16.24
C ASP A 126 -58.49 5.20 -17.32
N PRO A 127 -58.79 6.12 -18.27
CA PRO A 127 -57.85 6.53 -19.31
C PRO A 127 -56.55 7.10 -18.75
N GLU A 128 -56.60 7.78 -17.59
CA GLU A 128 -55.41 8.33 -16.93
C GLU A 128 -54.50 7.24 -16.36
N GLN A 129 -55.06 6.09 -15.99
CA GLN A 129 -54.26 4.95 -15.58
C GLN A 129 -53.54 4.28 -16.76
N ILE A 130 -54.21 4.21 -17.91
CA ILE A 130 -53.60 3.70 -19.16
C ILE A 130 -52.48 4.64 -19.60
N ASN A 131 -52.71 5.95 -19.60
CA ASN A 131 -51.70 6.96 -19.92
C ASN A 131 -50.49 6.86 -18.98
N ARG A 132 -50.70 6.72 -17.66
CA ARG A 132 -49.61 6.53 -16.70
C ARG A 132 -48.83 5.24 -16.92
N ALA A 133 -49.50 4.14 -17.24
CA ALA A 133 -48.85 2.87 -17.57
C ALA A 133 -48.00 3.00 -18.85
N MET A 134 -48.56 3.60 -19.90
CA MET A 134 -47.86 3.84 -21.17
C MET A 134 -46.64 4.76 -21.00
N MET A 135 -46.75 5.81 -20.19
CA MET A 135 -45.61 6.69 -19.88
C MET A 135 -44.51 5.94 -19.11
N ALA A 136 -44.88 5.08 -18.16
CA ALA A 136 -43.92 4.25 -17.43
C ALA A 136 -43.22 3.23 -18.34
N GLU A 137 -43.92 2.65 -19.32
CA GLU A 137 -43.33 1.77 -20.32
C GLU A 137 -42.38 2.50 -21.26
N LEU A 138 -42.75 3.69 -21.74
CA LEU A 138 -41.86 4.52 -22.56
C LEU A 138 -40.58 4.91 -21.82
N GLU A 139 -40.69 5.25 -20.53
CA GLU A 139 -39.53 5.55 -19.71
C GLU A 139 -38.65 4.32 -19.49
N ALA A 140 -39.25 3.15 -19.22
CA ALA A 140 -38.53 1.89 -19.15
C ALA A 140 -37.79 1.55 -20.46
N MET A 141 -38.45 1.69 -21.62
CA MET A 141 -37.83 1.44 -22.93
C MET A 141 -36.68 2.39 -23.22
N ARG A 142 -36.83 3.69 -22.91
CA ARG A 142 -35.76 4.68 -23.09
C ARG A 142 -34.54 4.35 -22.24
N VAL A 143 -34.79 3.92 -21.01
CA VAL A 143 -33.77 3.53 -20.06
C VAL A 143 -33.01 2.29 -20.52
N THR A 144 -33.72 1.25 -20.96
CA THR A 144 -33.10 0.04 -21.51
C THR A 144 -32.26 0.39 -22.72
N ARG A 145 -32.79 1.21 -23.64
CA ARG A 145 -32.06 1.62 -24.84
C ARG A 145 -30.80 2.43 -24.54
N LEU A 146 -30.82 3.28 -23.51
CA LEU A 146 -29.61 4.00 -23.07
C LEU A 146 -28.57 3.04 -22.47
N SER A 147 -29.01 2.00 -21.74
CA SER A 147 -28.11 0.93 -21.24
C SER A 147 -27.48 0.17 -22.41
N GLU A 148 -28.29 -0.30 -23.36
CA GLU A 148 -27.84 -1.01 -24.54
C GLU A 148 -26.82 -0.19 -25.35
N VAL A 149 -27.04 1.11 -25.53
CA VAL A 149 -26.08 1.99 -26.22
C VAL A 149 -24.77 2.11 -25.45
N ALA A 150 -24.82 2.23 -24.12
CA ALA A 150 -23.61 2.30 -23.30
C ALA A 150 -22.81 0.98 -23.33
N GLU A 151 -23.49 -0.16 -23.28
CA GLU A 151 -22.88 -1.49 -23.43
C GLU A 151 -22.24 -1.65 -24.82
N LEU A 152 -22.90 -1.18 -25.88
CA LEU A 152 -22.35 -1.22 -27.24
C LEU A 152 -21.12 -0.31 -27.37
N ASP A 153 -21.12 0.87 -26.76
CA ASP A 153 -19.95 1.77 -26.76
C ASP A 153 -18.76 1.16 -26.00
N GLU A 154 -19.02 0.45 -24.90
CA GLU A 154 -18.00 -0.31 -24.17
C GLU A 154 -17.42 -1.44 -25.03
N ILE A 155 -18.27 -2.25 -25.66
CA ILE A 155 -17.85 -3.31 -26.60
C ILE A 155 -17.03 -2.73 -27.75
N LEU A 156 -17.47 -1.62 -28.35
CA LEU A 156 -16.73 -0.97 -29.45
C LEU A 156 -15.37 -0.47 -28.97
N THR A 157 -15.27 0.02 -27.73
CA THR A 157 -14.00 0.45 -27.13
C THR A 157 -13.05 -0.73 -26.94
N GLU A 158 -13.54 -1.89 -26.50
CA GLU A 158 -12.74 -3.11 -26.35
C GLU A 158 -12.34 -3.74 -27.70
N LEU A 159 -13.22 -3.67 -28.72
CA LEU A 159 -12.95 -4.22 -30.06
C LEU A 159 -12.05 -3.32 -30.92
N THR A 160 -12.07 -1.99 -30.71
CA THR A 160 -11.24 -1.04 -31.45
C THR A 160 -9.73 -1.38 -31.48
N PRO A 161 -9.07 -1.75 -30.37
CA PRO A 161 -7.66 -2.15 -30.41
C PRO A 161 -7.45 -3.45 -31.20
N LEU A 162 -8.32 -4.44 -31.06
CA LEU A 162 -8.24 -5.73 -31.77
C LEU A 162 -8.37 -5.56 -33.29
N ILE A 163 -9.22 -4.64 -33.75
CA ILE A 163 -9.42 -4.35 -35.18
C ILE A 163 -8.25 -3.52 -35.75
N ARG A 164 -7.60 -2.69 -34.92
CA ARG A 164 -6.46 -1.85 -35.34
C ARG A 164 -5.15 -2.63 -35.43
N GLU A 165 -5.03 -3.77 -34.76
CA GLU A 165 -3.87 -4.66 -34.86
C GLU A 165 -3.88 -5.49 -36.17
N GLU A 166 -4.97 -5.49 -36.95
CA GLU A 166 -5.13 -6.35 -38.15
C GLU A 166 -4.87 -5.68 -39.54
N PRO A 167 -4.27 -4.49 -39.67
CA PRO A 167 -3.57 -4.17 -40.92
C PRO A 167 -2.21 -3.51 -40.70
N ALA A 168 -1.18 -4.33 -40.47
CA ALA A 168 0.21 -3.98 -40.78
C ALA A 168 0.98 -5.09 -41.50
N ASP A 169 0.33 -6.24 -41.79
CA ASP A 169 0.87 -7.33 -42.60
C ASP A 169 -0.01 -7.58 -43.84
N ALA A 170 0.07 -6.68 -44.82
CA ALA A 170 -0.34 -6.91 -46.20
C ALA A 170 0.48 -6.01 -47.16
#